data_AF-A0A837LKV1-F1
#
_entry.id   AF-A0A837LKV1-F1
#
_cell.length_a   1.000
_cell.length_b   1.000
_cell.length_c   1.000
_cell.angle_alpha   90.00
_cell.angle_beta   90.00
_cell.angle_gamma   90.00
#
_symmetry.space_group_name_H-M   'P 1'
#
loop_
_entity.id
_entity.type
_entity.pdbx_description
1 polymer ?
#
loop_
_entity_poly.entity_id
_entity_poly.type
_entity_poly.pdbx_seq_one_letter_code
_entity_poly.pdbx_strand_id
1 'polypeptide(L)'
;MQKQTFSAKALGNEYATGVSRPAVLTTKTFLPHQRVTTEGKAMGWGGITTTRFDEISTFAEKSGKCDVCGKACKRREKFYQTLNPFNKNADGSVKTYQEIRKEIELKATEWKLKPVRHAKCE
;
A
#
# COMPACT_ATOMS: atom_id res chain seq x y z
N MET A 1 25.86 -6.48 -47.01
CA MET A 1 25.50 -7.84 -47.49
C MET A 1 25.61 -8.74 -46.27
N GLN A 2 24.65 -9.52 -45.77
CA GLN A 2 23.53 -10.24 -46.38
C GLN A 2 22.28 -10.18 -45.48
N LYS A 3 21.13 -10.38 -46.13
CA LYS A 3 19.79 -10.58 -45.57
C LYS A 3 19.75 -11.93 -44.83
N GLN A 4 18.84 -12.08 -43.86
CA GLN A 4 17.75 -13.07 -43.92
C GLN A 4 16.86 -13.00 -42.67
N THR A 5 15.60 -12.62 -42.89
CA THR A 5 14.42 -12.95 -42.09
C THR A 5 14.10 -14.44 -42.22
N PHE A 6 13.57 -15.10 -41.18
CA PHE A 6 12.50 -16.09 -41.35
C PHE A 6 11.65 -16.26 -40.08
N SER A 7 10.36 -16.28 -40.34
CA SER A 7 9.21 -16.47 -39.45
C SER A 7 8.98 -17.96 -39.18
N ALA A 8 8.47 -18.30 -38.00
CA ALA A 8 7.71 -19.55 -37.81
C ALA A 8 6.68 -19.39 -36.69
N LYS A 9 5.41 -19.21 -37.09
CA LYS A 9 4.23 -19.61 -36.30
C LYS A 9 4.19 -21.14 -36.28
N ALA A 10 3.96 -21.73 -35.12
CA ALA A 10 3.47 -23.10 -35.03
C ALA A 10 2.28 -23.12 -34.06
N LEU A 11 1.09 -23.19 -34.65
CA LEU A 11 -0.14 -23.62 -34.02
C LEU A 11 -0.04 -25.12 -33.77
N GLY A 12 -0.38 -25.56 -32.56
CA GLY A 12 -0.49 -26.97 -32.20
C GLY A 12 -1.58 -27.14 -31.16
N ASN A 13 -2.83 -27.02 -31.59
CA ASN A 13 -3.99 -27.46 -30.81
C ASN A 13 -4.22 -28.93 -31.13
N GLU A 14 -3.75 -29.81 -30.25
CA GLU A 14 -4.00 -31.24 -30.32
C GLU A 14 -5.23 -31.56 -29.48
N TYR A 15 -6.34 -31.79 -30.18
CA TYR A 15 -7.52 -32.46 -29.65
C TYR A 15 -7.21 -33.96 -29.60
N ALA A 16 -7.32 -34.56 -28.41
CA ALA A 16 -7.33 -36.01 -28.28
C ALA A 16 -8.40 -36.42 -27.29
N THR A 17 -9.55 -36.77 -27.84
CA THR A 17 -10.61 -37.57 -27.23
C THR A 17 -10.04 -38.90 -26.73
N GLY A 18 -10.22 -39.18 -25.43
CA GLY A 18 -9.84 -40.46 -24.83
C GLY A 18 -10.72 -40.75 -23.62
N VAL A 19 -11.95 -41.23 -23.87
CA VAL A 19 -12.82 -41.80 -22.84
C VAL A 19 -12.28 -43.18 -22.49
N SER A 20 -11.51 -43.25 -21.41
CA SER A 20 -11.06 -44.51 -20.82
C SER A 20 -11.85 -44.76 -19.55
N ARG A 21 -12.81 -45.69 -19.61
CA ARG A 21 -13.59 -46.18 -18.46
C ARG A 21 -12.66 -46.96 -17.52
N PRO A 22 -12.52 -46.61 -16.23
CA PRO A 22 -11.89 -47.52 -15.28
C PRO A 22 -12.89 -48.60 -14.83
N ALA A 23 -12.41 -49.84 -14.79
CA ALA A 23 -13.12 -51.02 -14.35
C ALA A 23 -13.51 -50.91 -12.87
N VAL A 24 -14.76 -51.28 -12.59
CA VAL A 24 -15.33 -51.38 -11.24
C VAL A 24 -14.80 -52.66 -10.59
N LEU A 25 -13.88 -52.53 -9.63
CA LEU A 25 -13.52 -53.59 -8.70
C LEU A 25 -14.03 -53.20 -7.31
N THR A 26 -15.19 -53.76 -6.95
CA THR A 26 -15.79 -53.62 -5.62
C THR A 26 -15.11 -54.55 -4.63
N THR A 27 -14.14 -54.04 -3.88
CA THR A 27 -13.71 -54.65 -2.61
C THR A 27 -14.53 -54.03 -1.49
N LYS A 28 -15.40 -54.85 -0.90
CA LYS A 28 -16.29 -54.47 0.21
C LYS A 28 -15.46 -54.42 1.50
N THR A 29 -14.77 -53.31 1.71
CA THR A 29 -14.02 -53.07 2.96
C THR A 29 -15.01 -52.80 4.09
N PHE A 30 -14.99 -53.66 5.10
CA PHE A 30 -15.77 -53.53 6.32
C PHE A 30 -15.24 -52.30 7.10
N LEU A 31 -15.98 -51.20 7.08
CA LEU A 31 -15.63 -49.98 7.82
C LEU A 31 -15.97 -50.19 9.32
N PRO A 32 -15.03 -50.00 10.26
CA PRO A 32 -15.39 -49.84 11.66
C PRO A 32 -16.24 -48.58 11.81
N HIS A 33 -17.27 -48.62 12.67
CA HIS A 33 -18.13 -47.47 12.99
C HIS A 33 -17.29 -46.20 13.19
N GLN A 34 -17.27 -45.36 12.16
CA GLN A 34 -16.55 -44.10 12.17
C GLN A 34 -17.36 -43.18 13.08
N ARG A 35 -16.84 -42.93 14.29
CA ARG A 35 -17.41 -41.90 15.16
C ARG A 35 -17.26 -40.59 14.41
N VAL A 36 -18.39 -40.04 13.96
CA VAL A 36 -18.45 -38.69 13.42
C VAL A 36 -18.21 -37.74 14.59
N THR A 37 -16.94 -37.43 14.87
CA THR A 37 -16.63 -36.17 15.51
C THR A 37 -16.80 -35.13 14.40
N THR A 38 -17.98 -34.53 14.33
CA THR A 38 -18.07 -33.20 13.74
C THR A 38 -17.17 -32.32 14.59
N GLU A 39 -15.90 -32.21 14.21
CA GLU A 39 -15.05 -31.14 14.68
C GLU A 39 -15.77 -29.87 14.25
N GLY A 40 -16.50 -29.29 15.19
CA GLY A 40 -17.17 -28.03 15.01
C GLY A 40 -16.11 -27.04 14.55
N LYS A 41 -16.16 -26.71 13.26
CA LYS A 41 -15.36 -25.64 12.66
C LYS A 41 -15.69 -24.40 13.49
N ALA A 42 -14.79 -24.09 14.42
CA ALA A 42 -14.94 -22.97 15.32
C ALA A 42 -15.23 -21.73 14.48
N MET A 43 -16.46 -21.19 14.57
CA MET A 43 -16.75 -19.87 14.08
C MET A 43 -15.98 -18.91 14.97
N GLY A 44 -14.72 -18.66 14.59
CA GLY A 44 -13.87 -17.67 15.22
C GLY A 44 -14.54 -16.32 15.08
N TRP A 45 -14.93 -15.75 16.21
CA TRP A 45 -15.39 -14.36 16.30
C TRP A 45 -14.30 -13.48 15.66
N GLY A 46 -14.69 -12.73 14.63
CA GLY A 46 -13.76 -11.95 13.79
C GLY A 46 -12.76 -11.17 14.64
N GLY A 47 -11.47 -11.37 14.37
CA GLY A 47 -10.40 -10.72 15.11
C GLY A 47 -10.53 -9.20 15.04
N ILE A 48 -10.49 -8.56 16.21
CA ILE A 48 -10.47 -7.10 16.32
C ILE A 48 -9.13 -6.62 15.74
N THR A 49 -9.16 -5.98 14.57
CA THR A 49 -7.95 -5.42 13.96
C THR A 49 -7.67 -4.06 14.60
N THR A 50 -6.74 -4.03 15.54
CA THR A 50 -6.30 -2.78 16.17
C THR A 50 -5.39 -2.01 15.22
N THR A 51 -5.87 -0.89 14.69
CA THR A 51 -5.08 0.02 13.84
C THR A 51 -4.34 1.04 14.71
N ARG A 52 -3.03 1.19 14.49
CA ARG A 52 -2.22 2.25 15.11
C ARG A 52 -2.32 3.54 14.31
N PHE A 53 -2.22 4.67 15.00
CA PHE A 53 -2.28 6.01 14.43
C PHE A 53 -0.95 6.72 14.71
N ASP A 54 0.09 6.35 13.97
CA ASP A 54 1.43 6.89 14.17
C ASP A 54 1.56 8.27 13.50
N GLU A 55 2.04 9.27 14.24
CA GLU A 55 2.31 10.60 13.69
C GLU A 55 3.66 10.60 12.98
N ILE A 56 3.66 11.02 11.72
CA ILE A 56 4.87 11.32 10.96
C ILE A 56 4.98 12.84 10.90
N SER A 57 6.02 13.42 11.48
CA SER A 57 6.20 14.86 11.52
C SER A 57 7.62 15.31 11.19
N THR A 58 7.75 16.56 10.77
CA THR A 58 9.02 17.23 10.49
C THR A 58 8.89 18.71 10.84
N PHE A 59 9.95 19.28 11.40
CA PHE A 59 10.01 20.71 11.71
C PHE A 59 10.78 21.44 10.62
N ALA A 60 10.24 22.56 10.15
CA ALA A 60 10.97 23.51 9.32
C ALA A 60 11.24 24.78 10.10
N GLU A 61 12.42 25.35 9.90
CA GLU A 61 12.81 26.64 10.46
C GLU A 61 13.28 27.55 9.33
N LYS A 62 12.92 28.83 9.41
CA LYS A 62 13.42 29.87 8.52
C LYS A 62 13.73 31.14 9.30
N SER A 63 14.84 31.77 8.95
CA SER A 63 15.29 33.05 9.49
C SER A 63 15.57 34.01 8.34
N GLY A 64 15.27 35.29 8.56
CA GLY A 64 15.46 36.31 7.53
C GLY A 64 14.96 37.66 7.97
N LYS A 65 15.07 38.65 7.08
CA LYS A 65 14.44 39.95 7.28
C LYS A 65 12.97 39.87 6.94
N CYS A 66 12.14 40.56 7.70
CA CYS A 66 10.74 40.71 7.38
C CYS A 66 10.59 41.53 6.09
N ASP A 67 9.80 41.02 5.16
CA ASP A 67 9.40 41.70 3.92
C ASP A 67 8.82 43.11 4.18
N VAL A 68 7.99 43.26 5.21
CA VAL A 68 7.26 44.52 5.48
C VAL A 68 8.11 45.56 6.22
N CYS A 69 8.86 45.17 7.24
CA CYS A 69 9.53 46.12 8.14
C CYS A 69 11.05 45.99 8.20
N GLY A 70 11.64 45.02 7.49
CA GLY A 70 13.08 44.77 7.47
C GLY A 70 13.70 44.18 8.74
N LYS A 71 12.93 43.99 9.83
CA LYS A 71 13.44 43.43 11.09
C LYS A 71 13.87 41.98 10.93
N ALA A 72 14.92 41.55 11.62
CA ALA A 72 15.32 40.15 11.68
C ALA A 72 14.26 39.32 12.39
N CYS A 73 13.85 38.22 11.77
CA CYS A 73 12.74 37.39 12.18
C CYS A 73 13.12 35.91 12.05
N LYS A 74 12.61 35.09 12.97
CA LYS A 74 12.77 33.65 12.97
C LYS A 74 11.39 33.01 13.13
N ARG A 75 11.07 32.03 12.29
CA ARG A 75 9.83 31.24 12.36
C ARG A 75 10.16 29.76 12.31
N ARG A 76 9.35 28.98 13.02
CA ARG A 76 9.41 27.51 13.05
C ARG A 76 7.99 26.98 12.91
N GLU A 77 7.80 25.98 12.04
CA GLU A 77 6.50 25.35 11.83
C GLU A 77 6.64 23.82 11.81
N LYS A 78 5.66 23.13 12.40
CA LYS A 78 5.57 21.67 12.43
C LYS A 78 4.66 21.21 11.30
N PHE A 79 5.18 20.40 10.41
CA PHE A 79 4.41 19.72 9.38
C PHE A 79 4.22 18.26 9.80
N TYR A 80 2.98 17.78 9.82
CA TYR A 80 2.67 16.43 10.26
C TYR A 80 1.52 15.84 9.46
N GLN A 81 1.51 14.51 9.39
CA GLN A 81 0.36 13.72 8.98
C GLN A 81 0.37 12.41 9.77
N THR A 82 -0.79 11.77 9.84
CA THR A 82 -0.94 10.50 10.53
C THR A 82 -0.88 9.35 9.53
N LEU A 83 -0.09 8.33 9.83
CA LEU A 83 -0.15 7.03 9.16
C LEU A 83 -1.41 6.32 9.65
N ASN A 84 -2.46 6.33 8.84
CA ASN A 84 -3.71 5.66 9.16
C ASN A 84 -4.43 5.17 7.89
N PRO A 85 -5.35 4.19 8.00
CA PRO A 85 -6.06 3.63 6.84
C PRO A 85 -6.96 4.60 6.06
N PHE A 86 -7.24 5.78 6.62
CA PHE A 86 -8.06 6.83 6.01
C PHE A 86 -7.22 7.87 5.26
N ASN A 87 -5.92 7.93 5.52
CA ASN A 87 -5.00 8.75 4.75
C ASN A 87 -4.70 8.05 3.43
N LYS A 88 -5.46 8.43 2.38
CA LYS A 88 -5.43 7.77 1.07
C LYS A 88 -4.91 8.70 -0.02
N ASN A 89 -4.29 8.10 -1.03
CA ASN A 89 -3.95 8.76 -2.30
C ASN A 89 -5.20 8.97 -3.16
N ALA A 90 -5.05 9.71 -4.27
CA ALA A 90 -6.14 9.92 -5.23
C ALA A 90 -6.68 8.60 -5.79
N ASP A 91 -5.81 7.58 -5.92
CA ASP A 91 -6.17 6.24 -6.38
C ASP A 91 -6.86 5.38 -5.29
N GLY A 92 -7.10 5.94 -4.10
CA GLY A 92 -7.74 5.27 -2.98
C GLY A 92 -6.83 4.33 -2.17
N SER A 93 -5.58 4.13 -2.59
CA SER A 93 -4.56 3.39 -1.83
C SER A 93 -4.16 4.14 -0.55
N VAL A 94 -3.89 3.41 0.53
CA VAL A 94 -3.44 4.02 1.80
C VAL A 94 -2.02 4.55 1.62
N LYS A 95 -1.79 5.80 2.05
CA LYS A 95 -0.48 6.42 1.99
C LYS A 95 0.51 5.66 2.85
N THR A 96 1.64 5.34 2.26
CA THR A 96 2.79 4.76 2.94
C THR A 96 3.54 5.81 3.75
N TYR A 97 4.34 5.35 4.70
CA TYR A 97 5.23 6.22 5.48
C TYR A 97 6.13 7.09 4.57
N GLN A 98 6.66 6.52 3.49
CA GLN A 98 7.57 7.22 2.58
C GLN A 98 6.86 8.32 1.78
N GLU A 99 5.64 8.07 1.32
CA GLU A 99 4.81 9.07 0.63
C GLU A 99 4.46 10.22 1.57
N ILE A 100 4.00 9.91 2.78
CA ILE A 100 3.69 10.92 3.79
C ILE A 100 4.92 11.79 4.09
N ARG A 101 6.08 11.16 4.27
CA ARG A 101 7.33 11.89 4.54
C ARG A 101 7.70 12.82 3.38
N LYS A 102 7.65 12.34 2.14
CA LYS A 102 7.93 13.16 0.95
C LYS A 102 6.97 14.35 0.85
N GLU A 103 5.68 14.15 1.08
CA GLU A 103 4.70 15.25 1.08
C GLU A 103 4.98 16.30 2.15
N ILE A 104 5.31 15.86 3.37
CA ILE A 104 5.64 16.75 4.48
C ILE A 104 6.92 17.53 4.17
N GLU A 105 7.94 16.88 3.59
CA GLU A 105 9.19 17.52 3.17
C GLU A 105 8.98 18.54 2.04
N LEU A 106 8.11 18.24 1.08
CA LEU A 106 7.71 19.19 0.02
C LEU A 106 7.00 20.42 0.62
N LYS A 107 6.02 20.22 1.49
CA LYS A 107 5.33 21.31 2.20
C LYS A 107 6.30 22.17 3.03
N ALA A 108 7.23 21.53 3.73
CA ALA A 108 8.27 22.21 4.49
C ALA A 108 9.18 23.05 3.58
N THR A 109 9.51 22.54 2.39
CA THR A 109 10.34 23.24 1.40
C THR A 109 9.61 24.44 0.80
N GLU A 110 8.36 24.25 0.35
CA GLU A 110 7.50 25.33 -0.13
C GLU A 110 7.33 26.43 0.92
N TRP A 111 7.17 26.05 2.18
CA TRP A 111 7.07 27.01 3.28
C TRP A 111 8.35 27.79 3.52
N LYS A 112 9.53 27.17 3.35
CA LYS A 112 10.83 27.84 3.44
C LYS A 112 11.04 28.86 2.33
N LEU A 113 10.50 28.61 1.13
CA LEU A 113 10.58 29.54 0.00
C LEU A 113 9.74 30.80 0.21
N LYS A 114 8.64 30.72 0.97
CA LYS A 114 7.81 31.89 1.28
C LYS A 114 8.58 32.90 2.13
N PRO A 115 8.46 34.22 1.87
CA PRO A 115 9.16 35.25 2.63
C PRO A 115 8.83 35.16 4.12
N VAL A 116 9.78 35.56 4.96
CA VAL A 116 9.58 35.59 6.42
C VAL A 116 8.79 36.83 6.78
N ARG A 117 7.71 36.67 7.55
CA ARG A 117 6.99 37.75 8.20
C ARG A 117 7.04 37.54 9.71
N HIS A 118 7.39 38.55 10.50
CA HIS A 118 7.17 38.51 11.95
C HIS A 118 5.69 38.61 12.31
N ALA A 119 5.34 38.16 13.51
CA ALA A 119 3.96 38.05 14.00
C ALA A 119 3.15 39.36 13.98
N LYS A 120 3.83 40.52 13.99
CA LYS A 120 3.16 41.83 13.96
C LYS A 120 2.75 42.27 12.54
N CYS A 121 3.35 41.72 11.49
CA CYS A 121 3.03 42.05 10.09
C CYS A 121 2.53 40.83 9.31
N GLU A 122 1.98 39.86 10.04
CA GLU A 122 1.18 38.78 9.48
C GLU A 122 -0.23 39.26 9.16
#